data_AF-A0A3A6P541-F1
#
_entry.id   AF-A0A3A6P541-F1
#
_cell.length_a   1.000
_cell.length_b   1.000
_cell.length_c   1.000
_cell.angle_alpha   90.00
_cell.angle_beta   90.00
_cell.angle_gamma   90.00
#
_symmetry.space_group_name_H-M   'P 1'
#
loop_
_entity.id
_entity.type
_entity.pdbx_description
1 polymer ?
#
loop_
_entity_poly.entity_id
_entity_poly.type
_entity_poly.pdbx_seq_one_letter_code
_entity_poly.pdbx_strand_id
1 'polypeptide(L)'
;MYFLSVIKLLRPKHWLKNLLLFFPPFMAGTIFEAGMIWQGIVPFLAFSLAASSIYIINDIVDAKKDAQHPVKKNRPIPTGRVNRGSAAVIAVFFLIFATVAGYLVSLNFLLLLVSYFVITTIYSFKLKGEPIFDIFCISAGFLLRLEAGGVAFGIAISEWLFLSVFLLSIFLSTGKRLSEKKMLGQEAGSHRTSLGRYPEGFLEGAMYMTGAAVLVTYSMYVIYRPKLIYTILLCCFGLFRYIYLVQSGREGDPTESLLSDAPLFLVSFLWVLVLGWGIYR
;
A
#
# COMPACT_ATOMS: atom_id res chain seq x y z
N MET A 1 -6.97 4.01 -29.11
CA MET A 1 -7.95 4.14 -27.99
C MET A 1 -8.02 2.89 -27.11
N TYR A 2 -7.99 1.68 -27.68
CA TYR A 2 -7.99 0.41 -26.92
C TYR A 2 -6.77 0.25 -25.99
N PHE A 3 -5.56 0.48 -26.50
CA PHE A 3 -4.31 0.37 -25.72
C PHE A 3 -4.30 1.25 -24.44
N LEU A 4 -4.71 2.52 -24.56
CA LEU A 4 -4.85 3.42 -23.40
C LEU A 4 -5.88 2.91 -22.38
N SER A 5 -6.94 2.24 -22.85
CA SER A 5 -7.94 1.63 -21.98
C SER A 5 -7.39 0.41 -21.23
N VAL A 6 -6.53 -0.37 -21.87
CA VAL A 6 -5.79 -1.47 -21.22
C VAL A 6 -4.82 -0.93 -20.16
N ILE A 7 -4.02 0.10 -20.47
CA ILE A 7 -3.12 0.72 -19.48
C ILE A 7 -3.91 1.22 -18.27
N LYS A 8 -5.06 1.88 -18.50
CA LYS A 8 -5.94 2.33 -17.41
C LYS A 8 -6.46 1.18 -16.56
N LEU A 9 -6.72 0.01 -17.18
CA LEU A 9 -7.16 -1.20 -16.50
C LEU A 9 -6.07 -1.80 -15.59
N LEU A 10 -4.79 -1.68 -15.97
CA LEU A 10 -3.66 -2.18 -15.16
C LEU A 10 -3.44 -1.37 -13.88
N ARG A 11 -3.88 -0.11 -13.88
CA ARG A 11 -3.74 0.87 -12.80
C ARG A 11 -2.28 1.07 -12.33
N PRO A 12 -1.37 1.52 -13.22
CA PRO A 12 0.06 1.65 -12.93
C PRO A 12 0.39 2.57 -11.75
N LYS A 13 -0.48 3.55 -11.44
CA LYS A 13 -0.33 4.38 -10.23
C LYS A 13 -0.23 3.55 -8.94
N HIS A 14 -0.88 2.39 -8.87
CA HIS A 14 -0.80 1.53 -7.69
C HIS A 14 0.51 0.73 -7.60
N TRP A 15 1.30 0.65 -8.67
CA TRP A 15 2.61 0.00 -8.64
C TRP A 15 3.60 0.76 -7.75
N LEU A 16 3.36 2.05 -7.48
CA LEU A 16 4.15 2.83 -6.51
C LEU A 16 4.20 2.17 -5.13
N LYS A 17 3.15 1.44 -4.73
CA LYS A 17 3.15 0.70 -3.44
C LYS A 17 4.18 -0.42 -3.41
N ASN A 18 4.54 -0.96 -4.57
CA ASN A 18 5.55 -2.01 -4.70
C ASN A 18 6.97 -1.45 -4.57
N LEU A 19 7.17 -0.12 -4.54
CA LEU A 19 8.47 0.46 -4.17
C LEU A 19 8.90 0.07 -2.75
N LEU A 20 7.96 -0.35 -1.89
CA LEU A 20 8.26 -0.91 -0.58
C LEU A 20 9.17 -2.15 -0.64
N LEU A 21 9.21 -2.88 -1.77
CA LEU A 21 10.17 -3.99 -1.99
C LEU A 21 11.63 -3.52 -1.93
N PHE A 22 11.91 -2.25 -2.26
CA PHE A 22 13.25 -1.66 -2.22
C PHE A 22 13.58 -1.03 -0.86
N PHE A 23 12.63 -1.03 0.07
CA PHE A 23 12.85 -0.45 1.39
C PHE A 23 13.90 -1.23 2.22
N PRO A 24 13.95 -2.58 2.18
CA PRO A 24 15.02 -3.35 2.84
C PRO A 24 16.44 -2.98 2.37
N PRO A 25 16.80 -3.00 1.07
CA PRO A 25 18.14 -2.57 0.63
C PRO A 25 18.39 -1.08 0.88
N PHE A 26 17.35 -0.24 0.85
CA PHE A 26 17.50 1.16 1.23
C PHE A 26 17.94 1.31 2.70
N MET A 27 17.29 0.57 3.61
CA MET A 27 17.56 0.58 5.05
C MET A 27 18.87 -0.12 5.46
N ALA A 28 19.31 -1.09 4.65
CA ALA A 28 20.58 -1.79 4.82
C ALA A 28 21.79 -0.98 4.32
N GLY A 29 21.57 0.09 3.55
CA GLY A 29 22.66 0.89 2.98
C GLY A 29 23.30 0.29 1.73
N THR A 30 22.63 -0.69 1.11
CA THR A 30 23.18 -1.45 -0.02
C THR A 30 22.52 -1.09 -1.35
N ILE A 31 21.46 -0.27 -1.38
CA ILE A 31 20.67 -0.03 -2.61
C ILE A 31 21.48 0.54 -3.79
N PHE A 32 22.58 1.24 -3.52
CA PHE A 32 23.46 1.83 -4.54
C PHE A 32 24.64 0.93 -4.90
N GLU A 33 24.75 -0.26 -4.34
CA GLU A 33 25.74 -1.26 -4.75
C GLU A 33 25.43 -1.76 -6.17
N ALA A 34 26.48 -2.11 -6.91
CA ALA A 34 26.36 -2.57 -8.28
C ALA A 34 25.45 -3.80 -8.38
N GLY A 35 24.41 -3.72 -9.21
CA GLY A 35 23.49 -4.84 -9.44
C GLY A 35 22.22 -4.83 -8.57
N MET A 36 22.18 -4.10 -7.46
CA MET A 36 21.03 -4.12 -6.54
C MET A 36 19.75 -3.63 -7.21
N ILE A 37 19.77 -2.50 -7.90
CA ILE A 37 18.57 -2.01 -8.60
C ILE A 37 18.05 -3.04 -9.62
N TRP A 38 18.95 -3.74 -10.32
CA TRP A 38 18.60 -4.77 -11.31
C TRP A 38 17.96 -6.00 -10.68
N GLN A 39 18.46 -6.44 -9.52
CA GLN A 39 17.86 -7.55 -8.75
C GLN A 39 16.40 -7.26 -8.37
N GLY A 40 16.05 -6.00 -8.13
CA GLY A 40 14.69 -5.60 -7.75
C GLY A 40 13.67 -5.53 -8.89
N ILE A 41 14.09 -5.55 -10.15
CA ILE A 41 13.18 -5.38 -11.30
C ILE A 41 12.18 -6.54 -11.39
N VAL A 42 12.68 -7.79 -11.31
CA VAL A 42 11.82 -8.98 -11.39
C VAL A 42 10.84 -9.06 -10.22
N PRO A 43 11.27 -8.90 -8.94
CA PRO A 43 10.37 -8.78 -7.80
C PRO A 43 9.29 -7.69 -7.96
N PHE A 44 9.70 -6.50 -8.40
CA PHE A 44 8.80 -5.37 -8.59
C PHE A 44 7.74 -5.66 -9.66
N LEU A 45 8.15 -6.23 -10.80
CA LEU A 45 7.23 -6.62 -11.87
C LEU A 45 6.30 -7.74 -11.42
N ALA A 46 6.78 -8.74 -10.69
CA ALA A 46 5.95 -9.84 -10.18
C ALA A 46 4.80 -9.31 -9.29
N PHE A 47 5.09 -8.46 -8.31
CA PHE A 47 4.06 -7.84 -7.46
C PHE A 47 3.14 -6.90 -8.24
N SER A 48 3.67 -6.18 -9.23
CA SER A 48 2.89 -5.24 -10.05
C SER A 48 1.88 -5.98 -10.93
N LEU A 49 2.30 -7.06 -11.58
CA LEU A 49 1.45 -7.89 -12.41
C LEU A 49 0.42 -8.66 -11.58
N ALA A 50 0.80 -9.20 -10.42
CA ALA A 50 -0.14 -9.82 -9.48
C ALA A 50 -1.20 -8.81 -9.01
N ALA A 51 -0.80 -7.60 -8.63
CA ALA A 51 -1.75 -6.55 -8.23
C ALA A 51 -2.68 -6.14 -9.39
N SER A 52 -2.15 -5.95 -10.59
CA SER A 52 -2.95 -5.65 -11.78
C SER A 52 -3.94 -6.77 -12.12
N SER A 53 -3.54 -8.05 -12.00
CA SER A 53 -4.45 -9.19 -12.19
C SER A 53 -5.65 -9.11 -11.23
N ILE A 54 -5.41 -8.86 -9.94
CA ILE A 54 -6.49 -8.72 -8.94
C ILE A 54 -7.40 -7.52 -9.27
N TYR A 55 -6.84 -6.38 -9.69
CA TYR A 55 -7.64 -5.23 -10.09
C TYR A 55 -8.51 -5.51 -11.32
N ILE A 56 -7.98 -6.24 -12.31
CA ILE A 56 -8.74 -6.65 -13.48
C ILE A 56 -9.87 -7.59 -13.09
N ILE A 57 -9.61 -8.63 -12.28
CA ILE A 57 -10.62 -9.57 -11.81
C ILE A 57 -11.73 -8.84 -11.04
N ASN A 58 -11.35 -7.92 -10.15
CA ASN A 58 -12.30 -7.08 -9.43
C ASN A 58 -13.17 -6.24 -10.38
N ASP A 59 -12.59 -5.61 -11.39
CA ASP A 59 -13.33 -4.79 -12.36
C ASP A 59 -14.25 -5.63 -13.26
N ILE A 60 -13.92 -6.91 -13.52
CA ILE A 60 -14.80 -7.86 -14.20
C ILE A 60 -16.02 -8.18 -13.32
N VAL A 61 -15.81 -8.52 -12.04
CA VAL A 61 -16.88 -8.89 -11.11
C VAL A 61 -17.78 -7.71 -10.79
N ASP A 62 -17.21 -6.53 -10.54
CA ASP A 62 -17.94 -5.32 -10.20
C ASP A 62 -18.54 -4.62 -11.44
N ALA A 63 -18.30 -5.10 -12.67
CA ALA A 63 -18.70 -4.43 -13.91
C ALA A 63 -20.18 -3.97 -13.96
N LYS A 64 -21.12 -4.82 -13.49
CA LYS A 64 -22.55 -4.46 -13.45
C LYS A 64 -22.85 -3.34 -12.44
N LYS A 65 -22.22 -3.40 -11.26
CA LYS A 65 -22.37 -2.38 -10.20
C LYS A 65 -21.70 -1.07 -10.62
N ASP A 66 -20.52 -1.16 -11.22
CA ASP A 66 -19.76 -0.01 -11.71
C ASP A 66 -20.50 0.73 -12.82
N ALA A 67 -21.25 0.04 -13.67
CA ALA A 67 -22.07 0.68 -14.71
C ALA A 67 -23.14 1.64 -14.14
N GLN A 68 -23.59 1.41 -12.91
CA GLN A 68 -24.60 2.23 -12.22
C GLN A 68 -23.97 3.34 -11.37
N HIS A 69 -22.64 3.33 -11.18
CA HIS A 69 -21.95 4.27 -10.31
C HIS A 69 -21.61 5.59 -11.03
N PRO A 70 -21.79 6.77 -10.41
CA PRO A 70 -21.60 8.08 -11.05
C PRO A 70 -20.24 8.26 -11.73
N VAL A 71 -19.15 7.86 -11.06
CA VAL A 71 -17.77 7.91 -11.59
C VAL A 71 -17.31 6.60 -12.24
N LYS A 72 -17.53 5.44 -11.60
CA LYS A 72 -16.97 4.14 -12.05
C LYS A 72 -17.60 3.61 -13.34
N LYS A 73 -18.74 4.16 -13.78
CA LYS A 73 -19.33 3.86 -15.10
C LYS A 73 -18.38 4.14 -16.27
N ASN A 74 -17.40 5.03 -16.07
CA ASN A 74 -16.40 5.40 -17.06
C ASN A 74 -15.19 4.44 -17.13
N ARG A 75 -15.20 3.33 -16.38
CA ARG A 75 -14.13 2.31 -16.42
C ARG A 75 -14.12 1.55 -17.76
N PRO A 76 -12.97 0.99 -18.17
CA PRO A 76 -12.85 0.31 -19.47
C PRO A 76 -13.84 -0.84 -19.71
N ILE A 77 -14.17 -1.62 -18.67
CA ILE A 77 -15.08 -2.78 -18.79
C ILE A 77 -16.55 -2.36 -18.85
N PRO A 78 -17.10 -1.54 -17.92
CA PRO A 78 -18.49 -1.07 -18.01
C PRO A 78 -18.80 -0.29 -19.30
N THR A 79 -17.84 0.46 -19.83
CA THR A 79 -17.99 1.20 -21.10
C THR A 79 -17.86 0.33 -22.35
N GLY A 80 -17.57 -0.97 -22.21
CA GLY A 80 -17.37 -1.89 -23.34
C GLY A 80 -16.06 -1.67 -24.12
N ARG A 81 -15.20 -0.72 -23.72
CA ARG A 81 -13.91 -0.46 -24.39
C ARG A 81 -12.95 -1.63 -24.27
N VAL A 82 -13.06 -2.43 -23.22
CA VAL A 82 -12.38 -3.72 -23.05
C VAL A 82 -13.44 -4.75 -22.70
N ASN A 83 -13.59 -5.79 -23.53
CA ASN A 83 -14.57 -6.84 -23.26
C ASN A 83 -14.11 -7.73 -22.09
N ARG A 84 -15.05 -8.43 -21.44
CA ARG A 84 -14.73 -9.25 -20.25
C ARG A 84 -13.78 -10.43 -20.56
N GLY A 85 -13.91 -11.04 -21.74
CA GLY A 85 -13.05 -12.16 -22.14
C GLY A 85 -11.59 -11.76 -22.28
N SER A 86 -11.30 -10.68 -23.00
CA SER A 86 -9.95 -10.12 -23.14
C SER A 86 -9.37 -9.68 -21.79
N ALA A 87 -10.17 -9.03 -20.94
CA ALA A 87 -9.76 -8.68 -19.59
C ALA A 87 -9.37 -9.93 -18.78
N ALA A 88 -10.16 -11.01 -18.85
CA ALA A 88 -9.87 -12.27 -18.18
C ALA A 88 -8.57 -12.91 -18.69
N VAL A 89 -8.35 -12.94 -20.01
CA VAL A 89 -7.10 -13.43 -20.62
C VAL A 89 -5.90 -12.63 -20.13
N ILE A 90 -6.00 -11.30 -20.08
CA ILE A 90 -4.93 -10.43 -19.56
C ILE A 90 -4.66 -10.73 -18.09
N ALA A 91 -5.70 -10.88 -17.27
CA ALA A 91 -5.56 -11.17 -15.85
C ALA A 91 -4.85 -12.51 -15.60
N VAL A 92 -5.23 -13.56 -16.35
CA VAL A 92 -4.61 -14.89 -16.28
C VAL A 92 -3.16 -14.84 -16.77
N PHE A 93 -2.90 -14.18 -17.89
CA PHE A 93 -1.54 -14.00 -18.41
C PHE A 93 -0.63 -13.30 -17.40
N PHE A 94 -1.12 -12.24 -16.74
CA PHE A 94 -0.38 -11.53 -15.70
C PHE A 94 -0.14 -12.39 -14.46
N LEU A 95 -1.12 -13.22 -14.08
CA LEU A 95 -0.96 -14.13 -12.95
C LEU A 95 0.08 -15.22 -13.23
N ILE A 96 0.07 -15.81 -14.43
CA ILE A 96 1.08 -16.78 -14.86
C ILE A 96 2.46 -16.13 -14.83
N PHE A 97 2.61 -14.96 -15.46
CA PHE A 97 3.91 -14.29 -15.52
C PHE A 97 4.40 -13.86 -14.14
N ALA A 98 3.52 -13.35 -13.26
CA ALA A 98 3.86 -13.03 -11.89
C ALA A 98 4.32 -14.27 -11.10
N THR A 99 3.67 -15.42 -11.30
CA THR A 99 4.02 -16.69 -10.65
C THR A 99 5.36 -17.20 -11.13
N VAL A 100 5.60 -17.21 -12.45
CA VAL A 100 6.89 -17.61 -13.04
C VAL A 100 8.00 -16.67 -12.56
N ALA A 101 7.80 -15.36 -12.65
CA ALA A 101 8.75 -14.37 -12.16
C ALA A 101 9.05 -14.54 -10.67
N GLY A 102 8.02 -14.80 -9.85
CA GLY A 102 8.19 -15.04 -8.42
C GLY A 102 8.99 -16.32 -8.13
N TYR A 103 8.73 -17.40 -8.87
CA TYR A 103 9.49 -18.65 -8.75
C TYR A 103 10.96 -18.49 -9.14
N LEU A 104 11.25 -17.71 -10.20
CA LEU A 104 12.60 -17.40 -10.66
C LEU A 104 13.42 -16.60 -9.63
N VAL A 105 12.75 -15.84 -8.74
CA VAL A 105 13.43 -15.16 -7.63
C VAL A 105 13.77 -16.15 -6.52
N SER A 106 12.77 -16.82 -5.95
CA SER A 106 12.93 -17.96 -5.02
C SER A 106 11.58 -18.55 -4.64
N LEU A 107 11.57 -19.77 -4.07
CA LEU A 107 10.35 -20.37 -3.53
C LEU A 107 9.75 -19.53 -2.39
N ASN A 108 10.58 -19.00 -1.49
CA ASN A 108 10.12 -18.16 -0.37
C ASN A 108 9.45 -16.87 -0.88
N PHE A 109 10.04 -16.25 -1.91
CA PHE A 109 9.44 -15.07 -2.55
C PHE A 109 8.09 -15.41 -3.21
N LEU A 110 8.01 -16.54 -3.91
CA LEU A 110 6.75 -17.00 -4.51
C LEU A 110 5.66 -17.22 -3.44
N LEU A 111 5.98 -17.82 -2.30
CA LEU A 111 5.03 -18.03 -1.20
C LEU A 111 4.49 -16.70 -0.66
N LEU A 112 5.34 -15.67 -0.52
CA LEU A 112 4.91 -14.33 -0.12
C LEU A 112 4.02 -13.66 -1.17
N LEU A 113 4.36 -13.80 -2.45
CA LEU A 113 3.57 -13.28 -3.57
C LEU A 113 2.19 -13.95 -3.65
N VAL A 114 2.12 -15.28 -3.49
CA VAL A 114 0.87 -16.05 -3.45
C VAL A 114 0.04 -15.65 -2.23
N SER A 115 0.66 -15.53 -1.05
CA SER A 115 -0.01 -15.03 0.16
C SER A 115 -0.60 -13.65 -0.06
N TYR A 116 0.15 -12.75 -0.70
CA TYR A 116 -0.31 -11.40 -1.05
C TYR A 116 -1.52 -11.46 -2.00
N PHE A 117 -1.45 -12.30 -3.03
CA PHE A 117 -2.55 -12.49 -3.98
C PHE A 117 -3.81 -13.04 -3.30
N VAL A 118 -3.66 -14.05 -2.45
CA VAL A 118 -4.75 -14.70 -1.72
C VAL A 118 -5.42 -13.71 -0.76
N ILE A 119 -4.65 -13.02 0.09
CA ILE A 119 -5.20 -12.03 1.04
C ILE A 119 -5.92 -10.91 0.30
N THR A 120 -5.33 -10.38 -0.77
CA THR A 120 -5.94 -9.26 -1.51
C THR A 120 -7.21 -9.69 -2.26
N THR A 121 -7.24 -10.93 -2.77
CA THR A 121 -8.43 -11.56 -3.36
C THR A 121 -9.53 -11.75 -2.32
N ILE A 122 -9.23 -12.39 -1.18
CA ILE A 122 -10.18 -12.61 -0.08
C ILE A 122 -10.73 -11.27 0.43
N TYR A 123 -9.86 -10.28 0.59
CA TYR A 123 -10.26 -8.92 0.95
C TYR A 123 -11.27 -8.33 -0.03
N SER A 124 -10.97 -8.40 -1.34
CA SER A 124 -11.79 -7.77 -2.36
C SER A 124 -13.20 -8.38 -2.49
N PHE A 125 -13.32 -9.69 -2.24
CA PHE A 125 -14.58 -10.43 -2.39
C PHE A 125 -15.37 -10.60 -1.09
N LYS A 126 -14.71 -10.73 0.06
CA LYS A 126 -15.36 -11.06 1.33
C LYS A 126 -15.12 -10.02 2.42
N LEU A 127 -13.86 -9.69 2.70
CA LEU A 127 -13.52 -8.98 3.93
C LEU A 127 -13.62 -7.45 3.84
N LYS A 128 -13.77 -6.86 2.65
CA LYS A 128 -13.87 -5.39 2.49
C LYS A 128 -15.05 -4.75 3.23
N GLY A 129 -16.07 -5.54 3.58
CA GLY A 129 -17.25 -5.08 4.30
C GLY A 129 -17.18 -5.28 5.82
N GLU A 130 -16.18 -6.02 6.31
CA GLU A 130 -16.04 -6.33 7.73
C GLU A 130 -15.05 -5.39 8.41
N PRO A 131 -15.46 -4.67 9.49
CA PRO A 131 -14.57 -3.86 10.29
C PRO A 131 -13.35 -4.64 10.78
N ILE A 132 -12.24 -3.93 11.01
CA ILE A 132 -10.93 -4.45 11.44
C ILE A 132 -10.25 -5.31 10.38
N PHE A 133 -10.94 -6.30 9.82
CA PHE A 133 -10.40 -7.12 8.73
C PHE A 133 -10.03 -6.29 7.51
N ASP A 134 -10.80 -5.24 7.17
CA ASP A 134 -10.46 -4.36 6.06
C ASP A 134 -9.15 -3.60 6.26
N ILE A 135 -8.85 -3.17 7.49
CA ILE A 135 -7.59 -2.52 7.87
C ILE A 135 -6.44 -3.53 7.86
N PHE A 136 -6.60 -4.67 8.54
CA PHE A 136 -5.54 -5.69 8.67
C PHE A 136 -5.17 -6.33 7.32
N CYS A 137 -6.12 -6.54 6.41
CA CYS A 137 -5.82 -7.04 5.07
C CYS A 137 -4.97 -6.07 4.25
N ILE A 138 -5.25 -4.76 4.35
CA ILE A 138 -4.45 -3.72 3.67
C ILE A 138 -3.04 -3.70 4.27
N SER A 139 -2.94 -3.70 5.60
CA SER A 139 -1.67 -3.73 6.33
C SER A 139 -0.82 -4.95 6.02
N ALA A 140 -1.42 -6.14 5.98
CA ALA A 140 -0.74 -7.37 5.58
C ALA A 140 -0.16 -7.27 4.16
N GLY A 141 -0.85 -6.59 3.24
CA GLY A 141 -0.32 -6.33 1.90
C GLY A 141 0.97 -5.49 1.89
N PHE A 142 1.11 -4.53 2.81
CA PHE A 142 2.36 -3.76 2.94
C PHE A 142 3.47 -4.61 3.58
N LEU A 143 3.16 -5.39 4.61
CA LEU A 143 4.12 -6.29 5.24
C LEU A 143 4.65 -7.36 4.29
N LEU A 144 3.78 -7.99 3.50
CA LEU A 144 4.22 -8.99 2.52
C LEU A 144 5.15 -8.41 1.46
N ARG A 145 5.03 -7.12 1.12
CA ARG A 145 5.98 -6.44 0.23
C ARG A 145 7.31 -6.17 0.92
N LEU A 146 7.29 -5.76 2.19
CA LEU A 146 8.51 -5.55 2.97
C LEU A 146 9.31 -6.86 3.07
N GLU A 147 8.65 -7.93 3.50
CA GLU A 147 9.24 -9.27 3.63
C GLU A 147 9.72 -9.81 2.28
N ALA A 148 8.92 -9.66 1.23
CA ALA A 148 9.33 -10.09 -0.11
C ALA A 148 10.54 -9.31 -0.63
N GLY A 149 10.65 -8.03 -0.26
CA GLY A 149 11.86 -7.24 -0.51
C GLY A 149 13.06 -7.82 0.24
N GLY A 150 12.91 -8.12 1.53
CA GLY A 150 13.97 -8.72 2.34
C GLY A 150 14.46 -10.04 1.73
N VAL A 151 13.53 -10.92 1.34
CA VAL A 151 13.86 -12.18 0.67
C VAL A 151 14.53 -11.97 -0.69
N ALA A 152 14.02 -11.05 -1.51
CA ALA A 152 14.55 -10.81 -2.86
C ALA A 152 15.98 -10.25 -2.84
N PHE A 153 16.33 -9.46 -1.83
CA PHE A 153 17.64 -8.83 -1.67
C PHE A 153 18.56 -9.56 -0.70
N GLY A 154 18.11 -10.65 -0.06
CA GLY A 154 18.88 -11.37 0.96
C GLY A 154 19.12 -10.55 2.23
N ILE A 155 18.20 -9.66 2.58
CA ILE A 155 18.30 -8.74 3.71
C ILE A 155 17.27 -9.13 4.77
N ALA A 156 17.76 -9.46 5.96
CA ALA A 156 16.89 -9.74 7.10
C ALA A 156 16.18 -8.46 7.58
N ILE A 157 14.86 -8.55 7.77
CA ILE A 157 14.05 -7.48 8.33
C ILE A 157 14.11 -7.60 9.86
N SER A 158 14.49 -6.53 10.56
CA SER A 158 14.46 -6.54 12.02
C SER A 158 13.03 -6.50 12.54
N GLU A 159 12.80 -7.06 13.73
CA GLU A 159 11.45 -7.09 14.34
C GLU A 159 10.92 -5.67 14.55
N TRP A 160 11.80 -4.72 14.89
CA TRP A 160 11.43 -3.32 15.06
C TRP A 160 10.99 -2.68 13.74
N LEU A 161 11.69 -2.93 12.63
CA LEU A 161 11.30 -2.40 11.32
C LEU A 161 9.98 -3.02 10.85
N PHE A 162 9.81 -4.32 11.06
CA PHE A 162 8.57 -5.03 10.78
C PHE A 162 7.39 -4.38 11.54
N LEU A 163 7.53 -4.19 12.85
CA LEU A 163 6.49 -3.58 13.67
C LEU A 163 6.20 -2.13 13.28
N SER A 164 7.24 -1.33 12.97
CA SER A 164 7.04 0.05 12.51
C SER A 164 6.25 0.12 11.21
N VAL A 165 6.60 -0.70 10.20
CA VAL A 165 5.88 -0.73 8.92
C VAL A 165 4.46 -1.26 9.10
N PHE A 166 4.28 -2.29 9.94
CA PHE A 166 2.96 -2.81 10.27
C PHE A 166 2.06 -1.74 10.89
N LEU A 167 2.51 -1.11 11.96
CA LEU A 167 1.72 -0.12 12.69
C LEU A 167 1.49 1.14 11.85
N LEU A 168 2.47 1.55 11.03
CA LEU A 168 2.32 2.68 10.12
C LEU A 168 1.27 2.36 9.05
N SER A 169 1.25 1.13 8.53
CA SER A 169 0.23 0.72 7.57
C SER A 169 -1.18 0.70 8.18
N ILE A 170 -1.32 0.30 9.45
CA ILE A 170 -2.60 0.37 10.18
C ILE A 170 -2.99 1.83 10.39
N PHE A 171 -2.07 2.68 10.85
CA PHE A 171 -2.28 4.11 11.04
C PHE A 171 -2.83 4.78 9.78
N LEU A 172 -2.15 4.60 8.65
CA LEU A 172 -2.54 5.16 7.36
C LEU A 172 -3.86 4.58 6.84
N SER A 173 -4.09 3.28 7.01
CA SER A 173 -5.34 2.63 6.59
C SER A 173 -6.53 3.11 7.42
N THR A 174 -6.32 3.30 8.72
CA THR A 174 -7.34 3.81 9.65
C THR A 174 -7.65 5.27 9.37
N GLY A 175 -6.63 6.11 9.18
CA GLY A 175 -6.80 7.52 8.82
C GLY A 175 -7.57 7.70 7.53
N LYS A 176 -7.29 6.88 6.51
CA LYS A 176 -8.09 6.84 5.29
C LYS A 176 -9.55 6.51 5.54
N ARG A 177 -9.86 5.50 6.35
CA ARG A 177 -11.26 5.12 6.68
C ARG A 177 -11.96 6.22 7.48
N LEU A 178 -11.24 6.86 8.40
CA LEU A 178 -11.77 7.97 9.18
C LEU A 178 -12.12 9.17 8.30
N SER A 179 -11.23 9.56 7.38
CA SER A 179 -11.49 10.63 6.41
C SER A 179 -12.68 10.28 5.51
N GLU A 180 -12.74 9.06 4.95
CA GLU A 180 -13.89 8.60 4.15
C GLU A 180 -15.21 8.67 4.94
N LYS A 181 -15.21 8.23 6.21
CA LYS A 181 -16.40 8.27 7.09
C LYS A 181 -16.84 9.71 7.34
N LYS A 182 -15.90 10.61 7.61
CA LYS A 182 -16.20 12.04 7.85
C LYS A 182 -16.71 12.75 6.60
N MET A 183 -16.09 12.49 5.44
CA MET A 183 -16.47 13.12 4.17
C MET A 183 -17.86 12.68 3.69
N LEU A 184 -18.19 11.39 3.86
CA LEU A 184 -19.45 10.83 3.37
C LEU A 184 -20.61 10.95 4.36
N GLY A 185 -20.33 11.21 5.65
CA GLY A 185 -21.36 11.36 6.68
C GLY A 185 -22.36 10.20 6.68
N GLN A 186 -23.64 10.50 6.52
CA GLN A 186 -24.71 9.49 6.50
C GLN A 186 -24.65 8.54 5.29
N GLU A 187 -23.99 8.94 4.20
CA GLU A 187 -23.81 8.10 3.00
C GLU A 187 -22.58 7.18 3.10
N ALA A 188 -21.83 7.21 4.20
CA ALA A 188 -20.62 6.39 4.35
C ALA A 188 -20.94 4.89 4.21
N GLY A 189 -22.04 4.42 4.81
CA GLY A 189 -22.46 3.02 4.77
C GLY A 189 -22.94 2.53 3.40
N SER A 190 -23.48 3.43 2.56
CA SER A 190 -23.93 3.09 1.21
C SER A 190 -22.74 2.96 0.23
N HIS A 191 -21.68 3.74 0.45
CA HIS A 191 -20.43 3.65 -0.30
C HIS A 191 -19.55 2.47 0.13
N ARG A 192 -19.49 2.17 1.44
CA ARG A 192 -18.73 1.04 1.99
C ARG A 192 -19.37 0.54 3.28
N THR A 193 -19.82 -0.71 3.26
CA THR A 193 -20.51 -1.36 4.40
C THR A 193 -19.69 -1.33 5.70
N SER A 194 -18.36 -1.47 5.64
CA SER A 194 -17.52 -1.44 6.86
C SER A 194 -17.59 -0.09 7.58
N LEU A 195 -17.72 1.03 6.85
CA LEU A 195 -17.75 2.37 7.46
C LEU A 195 -18.99 2.59 8.33
N GLY A 196 -20.14 2.03 7.93
CA GLY A 196 -21.38 2.10 8.70
C GLY A 196 -21.38 1.23 9.97
N ARG A 197 -20.46 0.27 10.08
CA ARG A 197 -20.35 -0.66 11.21
C ARG A 197 -19.32 -0.26 12.26
N TYR A 198 -18.42 0.68 11.95
CA TYR A 198 -17.46 1.19 12.93
C TYR A 198 -18.17 2.07 13.98
N PRO A 199 -18.01 1.78 15.29
CA PRO A 199 -18.50 2.66 16.35
C PRO A 199 -17.92 4.07 16.22
N GLU A 200 -18.62 5.05 16.78
CA GLU A 200 -18.08 6.41 16.92
C GLU A 200 -16.79 6.40 17.76
N GLY A 201 -15.84 7.25 17.40
CA GLY A 201 -14.53 7.33 18.05
C GLY A 201 -13.56 6.16 17.78
N PHE A 202 -14.02 4.98 17.34
CA PHE A 202 -13.14 3.81 17.17
C PHE A 202 -11.97 4.07 16.20
N LEU A 203 -12.25 4.57 15.00
CA LEU A 203 -11.23 4.82 13.98
C LEU A 203 -10.25 5.93 14.44
N GLU A 204 -10.73 6.92 15.16
CA GLU A 204 -9.88 7.97 15.72
C GLU A 204 -8.95 7.42 16.81
N GLY A 205 -9.49 6.66 17.77
CA GLY A 205 -8.70 6.01 18.81
C GLY A 205 -7.66 5.05 18.24
N ALA A 206 -8.05 4.23 17.26
CA ALA A 206 -7.13 3.32 16.58
C ALA A 206 -6.00 4.07 15.84
N MET A 207 -6.31 5.19 15.20
CA MET A 207 -5.32 6.03 14.52
C MET A 207 -4.32 6.63 15.54
N TYR A 208 -4.78 7.19 16.65
CA TYR A 208 -3.86 7.76 17.65
C TYR A 208 -3.00 6.69 18.34
N MET A 209 -3.61 5.57 18.72
CA MET A 209 -2.91 4.44 19.34
C MET A 209 -1.80 3.91 18.43
N THR A 210 -2.11 3.69 17.15
CA THR A 210 -1.13 3.17 16.19
C THR A 210 -0.08 4.21 15.83
N GLY A 211 -0.44 5.49 15.71
CA GLY A 211 0.52 6.59 15.49
C GLY A 211 1.55 6.71 16.62
N ALA A 212 1.11 6.64 17.87
CA ALA A 212 2.03 6.62 19.02
C ALA A 212 2.93 5.37 19.02
N ALA A 213 2.36 4.19 18.74
CA ALA A 213 3.11 2.95 18.68
C ALA A 213 4.15 2.92 17.53
N VAL A 214 3.87 3.58 16.39
CA VAL A 214 4.86 3.79 15.31
C VAL A 214 6.06 4.56 15.83
N LEU A 215 5.85 5.66 16.57
CA LEU A 215 6.97 6.44 17.12
C LEU A 215 7.84 5.60 18.06
N VAL A 216 7.23 4.79 18.94
CA VAL A 216 7.96 3.92 19.86
C VAL A 216 8.76 2.87 19.09
N THR A 217 8.12 2.12 18.19
CA THR A 217 8.79 1.04 17.45
C THR A 217 9.87 1.57 16.52
N TYR A 218 9.63 2.71 15.87
CA TYR A 218 10.63 3.36 15.02
C TYR A 218 11.79 3.91 15.83
N SER A 219 11.53 4.48 17.01
CA SER A 219 12.60 4.90 17.93
C SER A 219 13.46 3.71 18.33
N MET A 220 12.87 2.56 18.66
CA MET A 220 13.61 1.33 18.97
C MET A 220 14.43 0.83 17.76
N TYR A 221 13.92 1.00 16.54
CA TYR A 221 14.67 0.66 15.33
C TYR A 221 15.92 1.54 15.13
N VAL A 222 15.82 2.86 15.41
CA VAL A 222 16.93 3.81 15.15
C VAL A 222 17.80 4.11 16.37
N ILE A 223 17.47 3.65 17.58
CA ILE A 223 18.17 4.02 18.82
C ILE A 223 19.66 3.64 18.80
N TYR A 224 20.00 2.53 18.14
CA TYR A 224 21.38 2.08 17.97
C TYR A 224 22.11 2.75 16.79
N ARG A 225 21.46 3.69 16.09
CA ARG A 225 22.00 4.43 14.94
C ARG A 225 21.98 5.94 15.25
N PRO A 226 23.00 6.49 15.93
CA PRO A 226 22.96 7.86 16.47
C PRO A 226 22.70 8.93 15.41
N LYS A 227 23.19 8.73 14.17
CA LYS A 227 22.94 9.64 13.03
C LYS A 227 21.46 9.74 12.67
N LEU A 228 20.64 8.75 13.02
CA LEU A 228 19.23 8.66 12.64
C LEU A 228 18.28 9.18 13.72
N ILE A 229 18.76 9.53 14.91
CA ILE A 229 17.89 9.92 16.03
C ILE A 229 17.00 11.13 15.69
N TYR A 230 17.52 12.07 14.91
CA TYR A 230 16.78 13.27 14.48
C TYR A 230 15.63 12.96 13.52
N THR A 231 15.64 11.79 12.86
CA THR A 231 14.53 11.36 12.00
C THR A 231 13.26 11.07 12.79
N ILE A 232 13.36 10.82 14.10
CA ILE A 232 12.20 10.64 15.00
C ILE A 232 11.36 11.93 15.05
N LEU A 233 12.02 13.10 15.12
CA LEU A 233 11.33 14.40 15.16
C LEU A 233 10.56 14.66 13.86
N LEU A 234 11.18 14.34 12.71
CA LEU A 234 10.54 14.46 11.40
C LEU A 234 9.36 13.48 11.26
N CYS A 235 9.52 12.24 11.74
CA CYS A 235 8.45 11.26 11.78
C CYS A 235 7.27 11.74 12.62
N CYS A 236 7.54 12.26 13.82
CA CYS A 236 6.53 12.82 14.72
C CYS A 236 5.74 13.96 14.05
N PHE A 237 6.44 14.91 13.43
CA PHE A 237 5.79 15.99 12.69
C PHE A 237 4.94 15.45 11.53
N GLY A 238 5.44 14.48 10.76
CA GLY A 238 4.70 13.85 9.65
C GLY A 238 3.41 13.18 10.12
N LEU A 239 3.47 12.41 11.23
CA LEU A 239 2.29 11.76 11.82
C LEU A 239 1.27 12.80 12.31
N PHE A 240 1.71 13.85 13.01
CA PHE A 240 0.81 14.93 13.43
C PHE A 240 0.20 15.68 12.25
N ARG A 241 0.97 15.93 11.19
CA ARG A 241 0.45 16.58 9.99
C ARG A 241 -0.61 15.72 9.32
N TYR A 242 -0.38 14.41 9.18
CA TYR A 242 -1.37 13.50 8.62
C TYR A 242 -2.63 13.41 9.49
N ILE A 243 -2.48 13.30 10.82
CA ILE A 243 -3.60 13.35 11.77
C ILE A 243 -4.41 14.62 11.56
N TYR A 244 -3.75 15.79 11.47
CA TYR A 244 -4.40 17.07 11.25
C TYR A 244 -5.22 17.09 9.94
N LEU A 245 -4.68 16.56 8.85
CA LEU A 245 -5.39 16.49 7.56
C LEU A 245 -6.65 15.62 7.65
N VAL A 246 -6.54 14.44 8.26
CA VAL A 246 -7.68 13.54 8.46
C VAL A 246 -8.73 14.17 9.38
N GLN A 247 -8.28 14.82 10.46
CA GLN A 247 -9.18 15.44 11.44
C GLN A 247 -9.92 16.65 10.88
N SER A 248 -9.27 17.44 10.04
CA SER A 248 -9.85 18.60 9.35
C SER A 248 -10.81 18.24 8.21
N GLY A 249 -11.11 16.95 8.00
CA GLY A 249 -12.01 16.50 6.93
C GLY A 249 -11.43 16.68 5.53
N ARG A 250 -10.11 16.83 5.42
CA ARG A 250 -9.39 16.90 4.14
C ARG A 250 -9.07 15.48 3.64
N GLU A 251 -8.23 15.42 2.61
CA GLU A 251 -7.75 14.17 2.00
C GLU A 251 -7.11 13.24 3.04
N GLY A 252 -7.59 11.99 3.07
CA GLY A 252 -7.07 10.95 3.95
C GLY A 252 -6.42 9.78 3.20
N ASP A 253 -6.50 9.73 1.86
CA ASP A 253 -5.68 8.77 1.11
C ASP A 253 -4.20 9.09 1.29
N PRO A 254 -3.37 8.18 1.85
CA PRO A 254 -1.99 8.48 2.18
C PRO A 254 -1.15 8.97 0.99
N THR A 255 -1.42 8.46 -0.22
CA THR A 255 -0.68 8.83 -1.42
C THR A 255 -1.11 10.22 -1.89
N GLU A 256 -2.41 10.50 -1.91
CA GLU A 256 -2.90 11.82 -2.31
C GLU A 256 -2.57 12.89 -1.26
N SER A 257 -2.71 12.61 0.05
CA SER A 257 -2.30 13.52 1.13
C SER A 257 -0.81 13.87 1.03
N LEU A 258 0.06 12.88 0.77
CA LEU A 258 1.50 13.10 0.63
C LEU A 258 1.85 13.98 -0.58
N LEU A 259 1.13 13.83 -1.69
CA LEU A 259 1.40 14.58 -2.93
C LEU A 259 0.75 15.96 -2.97
N SER A 260 -0.38 16.14 -2.30
CA SER A 260 -1.16 17.39 -2.32
C SER A 260 -0.84 18.33 -1.17
N ASP A 261 -0.38 17.84 -0.01
CA ASP A 261 -0.03 18.67 1.13
C ASP A 261 1.47 18.98 1.16
N ALA A 262 1.83 20.23 0.86
CA ALA A 262 3.23 20.66 0.80
C ALA A 262 4.02 20.43 2.12
N PRO A 263 3.48 20.72 3.32
CA PRO A 263 4.17 20.40 4.57
C PRO A 263 4.44 18.89 4.75
N LEU A 264 3.45 18.04 4.46
CA LEU A 264 3.61 16.58 4.56
C LEU A 264 4.61 16.04 3.53
N PHE A 265 4.59 16.56 2.30
CA PHE A 265 5.56 16.23 1.27
C PHE A 265 6.98 16.59 1.71
N LEU A 266 7.18 17.84 2.15
CA LEU A 266 8.48 18.38 2.52
C LEU A 266 9.09 17.64 3.71
N VAL A 267 8.31 17.37 4.77
CA VAL A 267 8.83 16.60 5.92
C VAL A 267 9.19 15.16 5.53
N SER A 268 8.39 14.52 4.68
CA SER A 268 8.66 13.15 4.21
C SER A 268 9.91 13.11 3.34
N PHE A 269 10.10 14.12 2.48
CA PHE A 269 11.30 14.27 1.67
C PHE A 269 12.54 14.50 2.53
N LEU A 270 12.48 15.41 3.51
CA LEU A 270 13.56 15.63 4.47
C LEU A 270 13.87 14.36 5.27
N TRP A 271 12.85 13.61 5.69
CA TRP A 271 13.03 12.34 6.40
C TRP A 271 13.82 11.32 5.57
N VAL A 272 13.48 11.16 4.29
CA VAL A 272 14.24 10.30 3.35
C VAL A 272 15.67 10.81 3.17
N LEU A 273 15.88 12.12 3.04
CA LEU A 273 17.22 12.69 2.89
C LEU A 273 18.11 12.46 4.12
N VAL A 274 17.58 12.68 5.33
CA VAL A 274 18.34 12.46 6.57
C VAL A 274 18.61 10.96 6.78
N LEU A 275 17.66 10.09 6.46
CA LEU A 275 17.90 8.64 6.46
C LEU A 275 18.99 8.23 5.47
N GLY A 276 18.91 8.70 4.23
CA GLY A 276 19.93 8.44 3.22
C GLY A 276 21.30 8.94 3.66
N TRP A 277 21.38 10.17 4.17
CA TRP A 277 22.64 10.70 4.67
C TRP A 277 23.21 9.89 5.84
N GLY A 278 22.36 9.47 6.79
CA GLY A 278 22.81 8.74 7.98
C GLY A 278 23.11 7.25 7.75
N ILE A 279 22.58 6.63 6.69
CA ILE A 279 22.82 5.23 6.34
C ILE A 279 24.02 5.06 5.41
N TYR A 280 24.19 5.96 4.43
CA TYR A 280 25.21 5.83 3.37
C TYR A 280 26.51 6.60 3.67
N ARG A 281 26.67 7.12 4.88
CA ARG A 281 27.92 7.70 5.42
C ARG A 281 28.22 7.14 6.79
#